data_AF-R7UA10-F1
#
_entry.id   AF-R7UA10-F1
#
_cell.length_a   1.000
_cell.length_b   1.000
_cell.length_c   1.000
_cell.angle_alpha   90.00
_cell.angle_beta   90.00
_cell.angle_gamma   90.00
#
_symmetry.space_group_name_H-M   'P 1'
#
loop_
_entity.id
_entity.type
_entity.pdbx_description
1 polymer ?
#
loop_
_entity_poly.entity_id
_entity_poly.type
_entity_poly.pdbx_seq_one_letter_code
_entity_poly.pdbx_strand_id
1 'polypeptide(L)'
;VEQLQAYGPDYAFIALHGRGGEDGAMQGLLETMGIPYSGSGVMASALAMDKYRCKLLWQSIGLPTPEFALVMGSDNLGHAESLLPAFVKPSMEGSSVGVARVDRREDLEAACERAGEHKGPVLVEAFIDGPEFTVGILNDQALPVIRIEAEGEFYDYEAKYLSDNTRYSIPCGLTSIKEQELQAVALTAFETLGCSGWGRVDFMQDQQGRFWLLEVNTIPGMTDHSLMPMAAADAGLSFDELVIEILKAADVR
;
A
#
# COMPACT_ATOMS: atom_id res chain seq x y z
N VAL A 1 11.33 3.74 -25.11
CA VAL A 1 12.03 5.05 -25.10
C VAL A 1 11.80 5.80 -26.40
N GLU A 2 12.26 5.30 -27.55
CA GLU A 2 12.10 5.99 -28.85
C GLU A 2 10.64 6.39 -29.17
N GLN A 3 9.68 5.52 -28.90
CA GLN A 3 8.25 5.81 -29.10
C GLN A 3 7.73 6.95 -28.19
N LEU A 4 8.16 7.00 -26.92
CA LEU A 4 7.77 8.07 -26.00
C LEU A 4 8.40 9.41 -26.42
N GLN A 5 9.66 9.39 -26.86
CA GLN A 5 10.34 10.58 -27.38
C GLN A 5 9.67 11.10 -28.66
N ALA A 6 9.29 10.20 -29.57
CA ALA A 6 8.61 10.58 -30.80
C ALA A 6 7.19 11.11 -30.57
N TYR A 7 6.48 10.59 -29.56
CA TYR A 7 5.15 11.08 -29.19
C TYR A 7 5.21 12.45 -28.51
N GLY A 8 6.19 12.67 -27.61
CA GLY A 8 6.40 13.95 -26.91
C GLY A 8 5.21 14.36 -26.04
N PRO A 9 4.80 13.54 -25.05
CA PRO A 9 3.65 13.87 -24.21
C PRO A 9 3.93 15.08 -23.32
N ASP A 10 2.92 15.92 -23.11
CA ASP A 10 2.98 17.00 -22.10
C ASP A 10 3.02 16.44 -20.67
N TYR A 11 2.31 15.33 -20.42
CA TYR A 11 2.22 14.64 -19.13
C TYR A 11 2.03 13.14 -19.32
N ALA A 12 2.50 12.33 -18.37
CA ALA A 12 2.26 10.90 -18.31
C ALA A 12 1.41 10.52 -17.07
N PHE A 13 0.26 9.90 -17.28
CA PHE A 13 -0.48 9.25 -16.19
C PHE A 13 0.08 7.84 -15.98
N ILE A 14 0.67 7.56 -14.83
CA ILE A 14 1.18 6.22 -14.53
C ILE A 14 0.04 5.37 -13.94
N ALA A 15 -0.39 4.36 -14.70
CA ALA A 15 -1.35 3.34 -14.29
C ALA A 15 -0.72 1.94 -14.38
N LEU A 16 0.55 1.82 -13.96
CA LEU A 16 1.33 0.59 -13.99
C LEU A 16 1.52 0.08 -12.57
N HIS A 17 0.91 -1.05 -12.23
CA HIS A 17 1.01 -1.65 -10.90
C HIS A 17 2.23 -2.57 -10.78
N GLY A 18 2.83 -2.61 -9.59
CA GLY A 18 3.92 -3.54 -9.30
C GLY A 18 5.28 -3.13 -9.88
N ARG A 19 6.21 -4.09 -9.91
CA ARG A 19 7.60 -3.85 -10.31
C ARG A 19 7.72 -3.33 -11.75
N GLY A 20 8.61 -2.36 -11.95
CA GLY A 20 8.80 -1.66 -13.20
C GLY A 20 7.87 -0.46 -13.43
N GLY A 21 6.79 -0.33 -12.65
CA GLY A 21 5.80 0.75 -12.78
C GLY A 21 5.62 1.57 -11.50
N GLU A 22 5.43 0.88 -10.38
CA GLU A 22 5.14 1.46 -9.06
C GLU A 22 6.38 1.56 -8.15
N ASP A 23 7.50 0.95 -8.55
CA ASP A 23 8.71 0.81 -7.75
C ASP A 23 9.78 1.90 -8.02
N GLY A 24 9.44 2.93 -8.79
CA GLY A 24 10.36 4.03 -9.14
C GLY A 24 11.05 3.88 -10.50
N ALA A 25 10.98 2.71 -11.14
CA ALA A 25 11.67 2.50 -12.41
C ALA A 25 11.09 3.34 -13.56
N MET A 26 9.75 3.39 -13.68
CA MET A 26 9.09 4.22 -14.70
C MET A 26 9.26 5.71 -14.40
N GLN A 27 9.17 6.08 -13.12
CA GLN A 27 9.39 7.43 -12.62
C GLN A 27 10.77 7.93 -13.07
N GLY A 28 11.82 7.15 -12.84
CA GLY A 28 13.19 7.55 -13.22
C GLY A 28 13.40 7.66 -14.72
N LEU A 29 12.71 6.83 -15.52
CA LEU A 29 12.70 6.99 -16.98
C LEU A 29 12.05 8.32 -17.38
N LEU A 30 10.90 8.66 -16.81
CA LEU A 30 10.16 9.90 -17.13
C LEU A 30 10.92 11.14 -16.66
N GLU A 31 11.52 11.12 -15.46
CA GLU A 31 12.42 12.17 -14.95
C GLU A 31 13.61 12.40 -15.90
N THR A 32 14.28 11.33 -16.35
CA THR A 32 15.41 11.43 -17.31
C THR A 32 14.98 12.02 -18.66
N MET A 33 13.73 11.80 -19.05
CA MET A 33 13.15 12.33 -20.28
C MET A 33 12.57 13.75 -20.13
N GLY A 34 12.51 14.29 -18.90
CA GLY A 34 11.89 15.58 -18.60
C GLY A 34 10.38 15.59 -18.83
N ILE A 35 9.72 14.43 -18.71
CA ILE A 35 8.26 14.30 -18.88
C ILE A 35 7.61 14.35 -17.50
N PRO A 36 6.75 15.35 -17.21
CA PRO A 36 5.96 15.39 -15.98
C PRO A 36 5.05 14.16 -15.86
N TYR A 37 4.83 13.65 -14.65
CA TYR A 37 4.00 12.46 -14.45
C TYR A 37 3.21 12.46 -13.14
N SER A 38 2.15 11.63 -13.08
CA SER A 38 1.27 11.56 -11.91
C SER A 38 1.91 10.83 -10.72
N GLY A 39 1.64 11.35 -9.52
CA GLY A 39 1.97 10.69 -8.26
C GLY A 39 3.39 10.91 -7.75
N SER A 40 3.92 9.87 -7.10
CA SER A 40 5.14 9.95 -6.28
C SER A 40 6.43 9.84 -7.10
N GLY A 41 7.50 10.48 -6.59
CA GLY A 41 8.85 10.45 -7.17
C GLY A 41 9.56 9.10 -7.08
N VAL A 42 10.72 8.93 -7.73
CA VAL A 42 11.51 7.68 -7.72
C VAL A 42 11.74 7.13 -6.31
N MET A 43 12.24 7.96 -5.40
CA MET A 43 12.57 7.55 -4.03
C MET A 43 11.32 7.08 -3.27
N ALA A 44 10.25 7.86 -3.36
CA ALA A 44 9.02 7.60 -2.64
C ALA A 44 8.32 6.32 -3.14
N SER A 45 8.27 6.13 -4.45
CA SER A 45 7.77 4.90 -5.08
C SER A 45 8.58 3.67 -4.66
N ALA A 46 9.92 3.74 -4.68
CA ALA A 46 10.78 2.65 -4.24
C ALA A 46 10.63 2.32 -2.75
N LEU A 47 10.51 3.35 -1.89
CA LEU A 47 10.31 3.18 -0.45
C LEU A 47 8.93 2.59 -0.12
N ALA A 48 7.88 3.05 -0.79
CA ALA A 48 6.52 2.55 -0.59
C ALA A 48 6.37 1.08 -1.03
N MET A 49 7.04 0.69 -2.13
CA MET A 49 7.06 -0.71 -2.58
C MET A 49 7.78 -1.63 -1.58
N ASP A 50 8.79 -1.14 -0.86
CA ASP A 50 9.53 -1.92 0.14
C ASP A 50 8.93 -1.81 1.54
N LYS A 51 8.06 -2.77 1.86
CA LYS A 51 7.33 -2.84 3.14
C LYS A 51 8.25 -2.78 4.36
N TYR A 52 9.39 -3.46 4.32
CA TYR A 52 10.36 -3.45 5.41
C TYR A 52 10.94 -2.06 5.64
N ARG A 53 11.44 -1.40 4.59
CA ARG A 53 12.06 -0.06 4.71
C ARG A 53 11.03 1.00 5.08
N CYS A 54 9.84 0.91 4.51
CA CYS A 54 8.70 1.74 4.86
C CYS A 54 8.38 1.69 6.36
N LYS A 55 8.27 0.48 6.92
CA LYS A 55 8.02 0.25 8.35
C LYS A 55 9.13 0.77 9.25
N LEU A 56 10.40 0.62 8.86
CA LEU A 56 11.52 1.20 9.62
C LEU A 56 11.43 2.74 9.70
N LEU A 57 11.07 3.41 8.59
CA LEU A 57 10.89 4.86 8.56
C LEU A 57 9.75 5.30 9.48
N TRP A 58 8.61 4.62 9.41
CA TRP A 58 7.48 4.87 10.30
C TRP A 58 7.83 4.69 11.77
N GLN A 59 8.51 3.60 12.14
CA GLN A 59 8.96 3.39 13.52
C GLN A 59 9.92 4.49 13.99
N SER A 60 10.79 4.99 13.11
CA SER A 60 11.76 6.04 13.47
C SER A 60 11.13 7.35 13.91
N ILE A 61 9.88 7.61 13.52
CA ILE A 61 9.10 8.79 13.90
C ILE A 61 7.94 8.47 14.86
N GLY A 62 7.85 7.23 15.33
CA GLY A 62 6.84 6.80 16.31
C GLY A 62 5.46 6.45 15.73
N LEU A 63 5.35 6.22 14.42
CA LEU A 63 4.10 5.74 13.83
C LEU A 63 3.91 4.22 14.09
N PRO A 64 2.68 3.77 14.40
CA PRO A 64 2.42 2.39 14.76
C PRO A 64 2.38 1.49 13.52
N THR A 65 3.17 0.42 13.52
CA THR A 65 3.12 -0.67 12.54
C THR A 65 3.34 -1.99 13.30
N PRO A 66 2.74 -3.11 12.88
CA PRO A 66 2.88 -4.37 13.60
C PRO A 66 4.35 -4.76 13.76
N GLU A 67 4.70 -5.48 14.83
CA GLU A 67 6.07 -5.98 15.00
C GLU A 67 6.47 -6.87 13.82
N PHE A 68 7.71 -6.73 13.34
CA PHE A 68 8.16 -7.42 12.14
C PHE A 68 9.62 -7.85 12.20
N ALA A 69 9.94 -8.88 11.44
CA ALA A 69 11.28 -9.41 11.23
C ALA A 69 11.56 -9.55 9.73
N LEU A 70 12.81 -9.28 9.32
CA LEU A 70 13.28 -9.57 7.97
C LEU A 70 14.03 -10.90 7.97
N VAL A 71 13.56 -11.83 7.15
CA VAL A 71 14.15 -13.15 6.95
C VAL A 71 14.81 -13.19 5.58
N MET A 72 16.09 -13.59 5.55
CA MET A 72 16.85 -13.83 4.32
C MET A 72 17.43 -15.25 4.40
N GLY A 73 16.87 -16.19 3.64
CA GLY A 73 17.20 -17.61 3.80
C GLY A 73 16.78 -18.14 5.18
N SER A 74 17.67 -18.86 5.87
CA SER A 74 17.44 -19.40 7.21
C SER A 74 17.75 -18.41 8.36
N ASP A 75 18.28 -17.23 8.04
CA ASP A 75 18.67 -16.25 9.05
C ASP A 75 17.43 -15.58 9.70
N ASN A 76 17.53 -15.26 10.99
CA ASN A 76 16.47 -14.61 11.79
C ASN A 76 15.16 -15.41 12.01
N LEU A 77 15.10 -16.69 11.63
CA LEU A 77 13.91 -17.52 11.87
C LEU A 77 13.48 -17.57 13.35
N GLY A 78 14.40 -17.47 14.31
CA GLY A 78 14.08 -17.47 15.74
C GLY A 78 13.35 -16.19 16.21
N HIS A 79 13.69 -15.03 15.63
CA HIS A 79 12.96 -13.79 15.93
C HIS A 79 11.59 -13.80 15.24
N ALA A 80 11.53 -14.27 13.99
CA ALA A 80 10.27 -14.45 13.28
C ALA A 80 9.29 -15.39 14.02
N GLU A 81 9.79 -16.42 14.71
CA GLU A 81 8.96 -17.30 15.56
C GLU A 81 8.27 -16.58 16.71
N SER A 82 8.95 -15.61 17.34
CA SER A 82 8.35 -14.85 18.46
C SER A 82 7.18 -13.96 18.05
N LEU A 83 6.98 -13.75 16.74
CA LEU A 83 5.90 -12.94 16.18
C LEU A 83 4.63 -13.75 15.88
N LEU A 84 4.64 -15.09 16.05
CA LEU A 84 3.50 -15.93 15.71
C LEU A 84 2.26 -15.68 16.62
N PRO A 85 1.03 -15.70 16.08
CA PRO A 85 0.69 -15.87 14.66
C PRO A 85 1.14 -14.67 13.82
N ALA A 86 1.60 -14.92 12.59
CA ALA A 86 2.21 -13.91 11.73
C ALA A 86 1.78 -14.04 10.27
N PHE A 87 1.88 -12.93 9.53
CA PHE A 87 1.89 -12.93 8.08
C PHE A 87 3.32 -12.98 7.54
N VAL A 88 3.59 -13.93 6.66
CA VAL A 88 4.82 -14.03 5.88
C VAL A 88 4.54 -13.50 4.48
N LYS A 89 5.34 -12.55 3.99
CA LYS A 89 5.13 -11.90 2.69
C LYS A 89 6.44 -11.46 2.03
N PRO A 90 6.54 -11.45 0.69
CA PRO A 90 7.65 -10.78 0.02
C PRO A 90 7.61 -9.28 0.33
N SER A 91 8.74 -8.68 0.71
CA SER A 91 8.80 -7.27 1.12
C SER A 91 8.57 -6.30 -0.03
N MET A 92 8.89 -6.71 -1.26
CA MET A 92 8.93 -5.84 -2.46
C MET A 92 7.96 -6.33 -3.54
N GLU A 93 6.84 -6.93 -3.15
CA GLU A 93 5.75 -7.31 -4.06
C GLU A 93 4.45 -6.62 -3.64
N GLY A 94 3.60 -6.34 -4.63
CA GLY A 94 2.27 -5.79 -4.43
C GLY A 94 1.17 -6.85 -4.47
N SER A 95 -0.08 -6.41 -4.39
CA SER A 95 -1.27 -7.24 -4.65
C SER A 95 -1.38 -8.53 -3.84
N SER A 96 -0.84 -8.57 -2.61
CA SER A 96 -0.87 -9.75 -1.74
C SER A 96 -0.24 -11.02 -2.34
N VAL A 97 0.62 -10.87 -3.36
CA VAL A 97 1.33 -11.99 -3.99
C VAL A 97 2.32 -12.61 -2.99
N GLY A 98 2.25 -13.94 -2.81
CA GLY A 98 3.14 -14.68 -1.92
C GLY A 98 2.89 -14.47 -0.42
N VAL A 99 1.76 -13.85 -0.04
CA VAL A 99 1.37 -13.68 1.37
C VAL A 99 0.81 -14.97 1.93
N ALA A 100 1.24 -15.35 3.13
CA ALA A 100 0.70 -16.49 3.87
C ALA A 100 0.54 -16.16 5.36
N ARG A 101 -0.57 -16.57 5.96
CA ARG A 101 -0.73 -16.60 7.41
C ARG A 101 -0.06 -17.86 7.97
N VAL A 102 0.65 -17.70 9.09
CA VAL A 102 1.36 -18.76 9.79
C VAL A 102 1.01 -18.68 11.27
N ASP A 103 0.33 -19.70 11.79
CA ASP A 103 -0.04 -19.76 13.21
C ASP A 103 0.92 -20.61 14.05
N ARG A 104 1.72 -21.48 13.42
CA ARG A 104 2.56 -22.47 14.10
C ARG A 104 3.99 -22.45 13.59
N ARG A 105 4.94 -22.71 14.49
CA ARG A 105 6.38 -22.73 14.18
C ARG A 105 6.73 -23.67 13.03
N GLU A 106 6.14 -24.86 13.00
CA GLU A 106 6.43 -25.88 11.98
C GLU A 106 6.12 -25.42 10.54
N ASP A 107 5.23 -24.44 10.38
CA ASP A 107 4.80 -23.94 9.07
C ASP A 107 5.62 -22.71 8.61
N LEU A 108 6.43 -22.11 9.49
CA LEU A 108 7.10 -20.82 9.26
C LEU A 108 8.23 -20.92 8.21
N GLU A 109 9.09 -21.93 8.31
CA GLU A 109 10.22 -22.09 7.37
C GLU A 109 9.71 -22.28 5.93
N ALA A 110 8.75 -23.18 5.74
CA ALA A 110 8.12 -23.42 4.43
C ALA A 110 7.38 -22.19 3.89
N ALA A 111 6.78 -21.36 4.74
CA ALA A 111 6.17 -20.10 4.32
C ALA A 111 7.23 -19.09 3.87
N CYS A 112 8.34 -18.97 4.60
CA CYS A 112 9.45 -18.09 4.24
C CYS A 112 10.13 -18.52 2.93
N GLU A 113 10.34 -19.82 2.72
CA GLU A 113 10.90 -20.35 1.47
C GLU A 113 10.02 -19.99 0.27
N ARG A 114 8.70 -20.21 0.36
CA ARG A 114 7.73 -19.84 -0.69
C ARG A 114 7.75 -18.34 -0.98
N ALA A 115 7.72 -17.50 0.04
CA ALA A 115 7.80 -16.04 -0.15
C ALA A 115 9.14 -15.62 -0.79
N GLY A 116 10.23 -16.35 -0.51
CA GLY A 116 11.55 -16.15 -1.08
C GLY A 116 11.66 -16.43 -2.60
N GLU A 117 10.73 -17.19 -3.17
CA GLU A 117 10.68 -17.47 -4.63
C GLU A 117 10.53 -16.18 -5.47
N HIS A 118 10.02 -15.10 -4.87
CA HIS A 118 9.87 -13.77 -5.47
C HIS A 118 11.18 -12.95 -5.53
N LYS A 119 12.32 -13.59 -5.24
CA LYS A 119 13.68 -13.02 -5.38
C LYS A 119 13.86 -11.70 -4.63
N GLY A 120 13.38 -11.64 -3.39
CA GLY A 120 13.49 -10.49 -2.50
C GLY A 120 13.53 -10.92 -1.03
N PRO A 121 13.75 -9.98 -0.10
CA PRO A 121 13.71 -10.29 1.32
C PRO A 121 12.28 -10.60 1.77
N VAL A 122 12.15 -11.51 2.74
CA VAL A 122 10.87 -11.96 3.27
C VAL A 122 10.58 -11.21 4.55
N LEU A 123 9.40 -10.59 4.62
CA LEU A 123 8.89 -9.91 5.79
C LEU A 123 7.98 -10.87 6.57
N VAL A 124 8.26 -11.06 7.85
CA VAL A 124 7.38 -11.73 8.79
C VAL A 124 6.82 -10.69 9.74
N GLU A 125 5.50 -10.56 9.82
CA GLU A 125 4.82 -9.48 10.52
C GLU A 125 3.77 -10.05 11.46
N ALA A 126 3.74 -9.61 12.71
CA ALA A 126 2.77 -10.07 13.71
C ALA A 126 1.33 -9.88 13.20
N PHE A 127 0.50 -10.89 13.41
CA PHE A 127 -0.91 -10.86 13.02
C PHE A 127 -1.69 -9.86 13.88
N ILE A 128 -2.42 -8.96 13.21
CA ILE A 128 -3.36 -8.06 13.86
C ILE A 128 -4.78 -8.57 13.62
N ASP A 129 -5.45 -8.96 14.69
CA ASP A 129 -6.84 -9.40 14.65
C ASP A 129 -7.80 -8.21 14.71
N GLY A 130 -8.56 -8.00 13.64
CA GLY A 130 -9.63 -7.00 13.57
C GLY A 130 -9.89 -6.49 12.15
N PRO A 131 -10.65 -5.39 12.01
CA PRO A 131 -11.04 -4.87 10.70
C PRO A 131 -9.89 -4.17 9.97
N GLU A 132 -9.94 -4.24 8.63
CA GLU A 132 -9.02 -3.52 7.75
C GLU A 132 -9.66 -2.20 7.29
N PHE A 133 -8.84 -1.16 7.21
CA PHE A 133 -9.22 0.15 6.75
C PHE A 133 -8.23 0.66 5.72
N THR A 134 -8.72 1.53 4.85
CA THR A 134 -7.87 2.23 3.90
C THR A 134 -8.25 3.69 3.78
N VAL A 135 -7.23 4.53 3.58
CA VAL A 135 -7.37 5.97 3.41
C VAL A 135 -6.74 6.37 2.08
N GLY A 136 -7.57 6.84 1.15
CA GLY A 136 -7.10 7.47 -0.07
C GLY A 136 -6.50 8.85 0.23
N ILE A 137 -5.42 9.21 -0.45
CA ILE A 137 -4.80 10.53 -0.38
C ILE A 137 -4.82 11.14 -1.76
N LEU A 138 -5.27 12.38 -1.85
CA LEU A 138 -5.30 13.19 -3.07
C LEU A 138 -4.87 14.61 -2.72
N ASN A 139 -3.76 15.07 -3.30
CA ASN A 139 -3.24 16.43 -3.16
C ASN A 139 -3.17 16.90 -1.70
N ASP A 140 -2.43 16.14 -0.87
CA ASP A 140 -2.23 16.37 0.58
C ASP A 140 -3.52 16.34 1.43
N GLN A 141 -4.64 15.87 0.85
CA GLN A 141 -5.90 15.67 1.56
C GLN A 141 -6.22 14.19 1.69
N ALA A 142 -6.66 13.79 2.88
CA ALA A 142 -7.20 12.45 3.11
C ALA A 142 -8.67 12.39 2.64
N LEU A 143 -9.00 11.38 1.87
CA LEU A 143 -10.37 11.06 1.45
C LEU A 143 -11.13 10.30 2.56
N PRO A 144 -12.46 10.15 2.45
CA PRO A 144 -13.25 9.32 3.36
C PRO A 144 -12.65 7.94 3.55
N VAL A 145 -12.67 7.45 4.79
CA VAL A 145 -12.08 6.15 5.13
C VAL A 145 -13.00 5.05 4.61
N ILE A 146 -12.42 4.02 4.01
CA ILE A 146 -13.13 2.81 3.61
C ILE A 146 -12.79 1.70 4.61
N ARG A 147 -13.82 1.04 5.12
CA ARG A 147 -13.65 -0.25 5.82
C ARG A 147 -13.74 -1.40 4.82
N ILE A 148 -12.80 -2.33 4.91
CA ILE A 148 -12.72 -3.52 4.07
C ILE A 148 -13.10 -4.73 4.93
N GLU A 149 -14.12 -5.46 4.50
CA GLU A 149 -14.56 -6.70 5.14
C GLU A 149 -14.47 -7.85 4.12
N ALA A 150 -13.43 -8.67 4.23
CA ALA A 150 -13.33 -9.92 3.48
C ALA A 150 -14.18 -11.00 4.16
N GLU A 151 -14.91 -11.82 3.40
CA GLU A 151 -15.65 -12.99 3.95
C GLU A 151 -14.73 -14.14 4.40
N GLY A 152 -13.42 -14.08 4.10
CA GLY A 152 -12.40 -15.08 4.45
C GLY A 152 -11.54 -14.70 5.66
N GLU A 153 -10.50 -15.50 5.94
CA GLU A 153 -9.60 -15.26 7.09
C GLU A 153 -8.75 -13.98 6.95
N PHE A 154 -8.54 -13.45 5.74
CA PHE A 154 -7.85 -12.17 5.47
C PHE A 154 -8.06 -11.66 4.03
N TYR A 155 -7.67 -10.41 3.76
CA TYR A 155 -7.80 -9.75 2.44
C TYR A 155 -6.63 -10.06 1.49
N ASP A 156 -6.73 -11.20 0.81
CA ASP A 156 -5.74 -11.72 -0.13
C ASP A 156 -5.98 -11.28 -1.60
N TYR A 157 -5.19 -11.81 -2.54
CA TYR A 157 -5.33 -11.51 -3.97
C TYR A 157 -6.71 -11.92 -4.53
N GLU A 158 -7.24 -13.07 -4.08
CA GLU A 158 -8.53 -13.56 -4.52
C GLU A 158 -9.66 -12.63 -4.02
N ALA A 159 -9.58 -12.20 -2.75
CA ALA A 159 -10.49 -11.21 -2.18
C ALA A 159 -10.43 -9.84 -2.89
N LYS A 160 -9.25 -9.45 -3.42
CA LYS A 160 -9.03 -8.16 -4.10
C LYS A 160 -9.54 -8.11 -5.54
N TYR A 161 -9.49 -9.22 -6.28
CA TYR A 161 -9.69 -9.19 -7.74
C TYR A 161 -10.67 -10.24 -8.28
N LEU A 162 -11.02 -11.26 -7.51
CA LEU A 162 -11.81 -12.41 -7.99
C LEU A 162 -13.10 -12.63 -7.20
N SER A 163 -13.14 -12.19 -5.94
CA SER A 163 -14.29 -12.37 -5.06
C SER A 163 -15.27 -11.20 -5.14
N ASP A 164 -16.54 -11.50 -5.43
CA ASP A 164 -17.66 -10.56 -5.30
C ASP A 164 -18.09 -10.36 -3.83
N ASN A 165 -17.45 -11.06 -2.89
CA ASN A 165 -17.89 -11.13 -1.50
C ASN A 165 -17.16 -10.15 -0.57
N THR A 166 -16.11 -9.47 -1.03
CA THR A 166 -15.48 -8.41 -0.23
C THR A 166 -16.42 -7.22 -0.15
N ARG A 167 -16.76 -6.80 1.09
CA ARG A 167 -17.64 -5.66 1.32
C ARG A 167 -16.82 -4.43 1.68
N TYR A 168 -17.05 -3.36 0.94
CA TYR A 168 -16.48 -2.05 1.20
C TYR A 168 -17.54 -1.15 1.78
N SER A 169 -17.24 -0.49 2.91
CA SER A 169 -18.21 0.35 3.60
C SER A 169 -17.71 1.80 3.72
N ILE A 170 -18.54 2.71 3.20
CA ILE A 170 -18.51 4.14 3.47
C ILE A 170 -19.95 4.56 3.86
N PRO A 171 -20.20 5.13 5.04
CA PRO A 171 -19.25 5.38 6.14
C PRO A 171 -18.61 4.10 6.70
N CYS A 172 -17.35 4.17 7.14
CA CYS A 172 -16.55 3.02 7.58
C CYS A 172 -16.94 2.44 8.95
N GLY A 173 -17.86 3.09 9.67
CA GLY A 173 -18.33 2.67 11.00
C GLY A 173 -17.45 3.12 12.18
N LEU A 174 -16.37 3.85 11.92
CA LEU A 174 -15.62 4.55 12.97
C LEU A 174 -16.41 5.75 13.51
N THR A 175 -16.08 6.19 14.72
CA THR A 175 -16.51 7.52 15.18
C THR A 175 -15.76 8.60 14.41
N SER A 176 -16.33 9.80 14.29
CA SER A 176 -15.68 10.91 13.59
C SER A 176 -14.29 11.24 14.14
N ILE A 177 -14.10 11.11 15.46
CA ILE A 177 -12.79 11.33 16.11
C ILE A 177 -11.79 10.26 15.66
N LYS A 178 -12.20 8.99 15.59
CA LYS A 178 -11.32 7.89 15.17
C LYS A 178 -11.01 7.94 13.68
N GLU A 179 -11.97 8.36 12.87
CA GLU A 179 -11.77 8.56 11.44
C GLU A 179 -10.75 9.67 11.18
N GLN A 180 -10.88 10.82 11.87
CA GLN A 180 -9.90 11.91 11.79
C GLN A 180 -8.51 11.52 12.29
N GLU A 181 -8.43 10.74 13.37
CA GLU A 181 -7.17 10.17 13.86
C GLU A 181 -6.49 9.33 12.77
N LEU A 182 -7.24 8.42 12.15
CA LEU A 182 -6.73 7.54 11.10
C LEU A 182 -6.27 8.31 9.86
N GLN A 183 -7.05 9.31 9.42
CA GLN A 183 -6.70 10.18 8.30
C GLN A 183 -5.42 10.98 8.57
N ALA A 184 -5.24 11.51 9.79
CA ALA A 184 -4.03 12.24 10.16
C ALA A 184 -2.79 11.33 10.18
N VAL A 185 -2.94 10.09 10.67
CA VAL A 185 -1.87 9.08 10.61
C VAL A 185 -1.55 8.72 9.16
N ALA A 186 -2.55 8.56 8.29
CA ALA A 186 -2.35 8.26 6.87
C ALA A 186 -1.54 9.36 6.16
N LEU A 187 -1.90 10.63 6.37
CA LEU A 187 -1.16 11.77 5.80
C LEU A 187 0.29 11.77 6.27
N THR A 188 0.52 11.62 7.58
CA THR A 188 1.87 11.58 8.16
C THR A 188 2.68 10.39 7.60
N ALA A 189 2.07 9.21 7.51
CA ALA A 189 2.71 7.99 6.99
C ALA A 189 3.12 8.16 5.52
N PHE A 190 2.28 8.78 4.71
CA PHE A 190 2.52 9.06 3.30
C PHE A 190 3.63 10.11 3.11
N GLU A 191 3.56 11.21 3.85
CA GLU A 191 4.58 12.28 3.82
C GLU A 191 5.95 11.78 4.26
N THR A 192 6.01 10.89 5.27
CA THR A 192 7.26 10.31 5.79
C THR A 192 8.08 9.59 4.72
N LEU A 193 7.41 9.01 3.72
CA LEU A 193 8.07 8.32 2.61
C LEU A 193 8.43 9.28 1.46
N GLY A 194 8.07 10.56 1.55
CA GLY A 194 8.16 11.53 0.46
C GLY A 194 7.10 11.32 -0.63
N CYS A 195 6.04 10.55 -0.35
CA CYS A 195 4.96 10.32 -1.31
C CYS A 195 4.15 11.61 -1.50
N SER A 196 3.60 11.79 -2.70
CA SER A 196 2.84 13.00 -3.05
C SER A 196 1.93 12.79 -4.26
N GLY A 197 1.03 13.75 -4.49
CA GLY A 197 0.04 13.71 -5.56
C GLY A 197 -1.15 12.83 -5.18
N TRP A 198 -0.97 11.51 -5.21
CA TRP A 198 -2.04 10.58 -4.86
C TRP A 198 -1.50 9.22 -4.43
N GLY A 199 -2.33 8.48 -3.71
CA GLY A 199 -2.02 7.14 -3.26
C GLY A 199 -3.01 6.67 -2.21
N ARG A 200 -2.67 5.59 -1.53
CA ARG A 200 -3.50 5.00 -0.49
C ARG A 200 -2.65 4.44 0.63
N VAL A 201 -3.15 4.53 1.86
CA VAL A 201 -2.50 3.97 3.05
C VAL A 201 -3.43 2.95 3.69
N ASP A 202 -2.93 1.75 3.90
CA ASP A 202 -3.70 0.59 4.37
C ASP A 202 -3.37 0.29 5.85
N PHE A 203 -4.39 -0.08 6.63
CA PHE A 203 -4.32 -0.22 8.08
C PHE A 203 -5.09 -1.44 8.57
N MET A 204 -4.61 -2.06 9.65
CA MET A 204 -5.44 -2.91 10.52
C MET A 204 -5.81 -2.16 11.80
N GLN A 205 -6.98 -2.45 12.36
CA GLN A 205 -7.31 -2.06 13.73
C GLN A 205 -7.36 -3.30 14.62
N ASP A 206 -6.68 -3.26 15.77
CA ASP A 206 -6.77 -4.36 16.73
C ASP A 206 -8.05 -4.31 17.59
N GLN A 207 -8.30 -5.38 18.35
CA GLN A 207 -9.42 -5.48 19.29
C GLN A 207 -9.47 -4.38 20.37
N GLN A 208 -8.39 -3.62 20.57
CA GLN A 208 -8.32 -2.50 21.51
C GLN A 208 -8.61 -1.16 20.81
N GLY A 209 -8.89 -1.17 19.51
CA GLY A 209 -9.17 0.01 18.71
C GLY A 209 -7.92 0.78 18.28
N ARG A 210 -6.72 0.18 18.38
CA ARG A 210 -5.46 0.79 17.91
C ARG A 210 -5.24 0.49 16.45
N PHE A 211 -4.82 1.49 15.69
CA PHE A 211 -4.51 1.35 14.28
C PHE A 211 -3.05 0.99 14.05
N TRP A 212 -2.81 0.17 13.03
CA TRP A 212 -1.51 -0.39 12.66
C TRP A 212 -1.30 -0.22 11.16
N LEU A 213 -0.28 0.55 10.77
CA LEU A 213 0.08 0.80 9.37
C LEU A 213 0.61 -0.47 8.70
N LEU A 214 0.05 -0.82 7.54
CA LEU A 214 0.47 -1.97 6.76
C LEU A 214 1.44 -1.56 5.65
N GLU A 215 0.96 -0.70 4.74
CA GLU A 215 1.68 -0.30 3.52
C GLU A 215 1.13 1.00 2.92
N VAL A 216 1.90 1.59 2.00
CA VAL A 216 1.45 2.64 1.10
C VAL A 216 1.40 2.07 -0.31
N ASN A 217 0.31 2.34 -1.02
CA ASN A 217 0.19 2.11 -2.44
C ASN A 217 0.29 3.44 -3.18
N THR A 218 1.30 3.60 -4.04
CA THR A 218 1.55 4.89 -4.72
C THR A 218 0.89 5.00 -6.08
N ILE A 219 0.37 3.88 -6.59
CA ILE A 219 -0.39 3.82 -7.84
C ILE A 219 -1.60 2.91 -7.60
N PRO A 220 -2.62 3.36 -6.85
CA PRO A 220 -3.76 2.52 -6.54
C PRO A 220 -4.61 2.25 -7.78
N GLY A 221 -5.38 1.16 -7.74
CA GLY A 221 -6.27 0.79 -8.84
C GLY A 221 -7.25 1.91 -9.20
N MET A 222 -7.57 1.99 -10.48
CA MET A 222 -8.51 2.97 -11.06
C MET A 222 -9.65 2.30 -11.84
N THR A 223 -9.99 1.06 -11.49
CA THR A 223 -11.19 0.37 -12.02
C THR A 223 -12.45 0.87 -11.31
N ASP A 224 -13.62 0.52 -11.85
CA ASP A 224 -14.94 0.76 -11.24
C ASP A 224 -15.10 0.15 -9.83
N HIS A 225 -14.39 -0.95 -9.55
CA HIS A 225 -14.34 -1.59 -8.23
C HIS A 225 -13.19 -1.11 -7.33
N SER A 226 -12.38 -0.14 -7.77
CA SER A 226 -11.21 0.30 -7.02
C SER A 226 -11.56 1.29 -5.90
N LEU A 227 -10.80 1.21 -4.80
CA LEU A 227 -11.07 1.97 -3.57
C LEU A 227 -10.79 3.47 -3.69
N MET A 228 -9.85 3.87 -4.56
CA MET A 228 -9.55 5.28 -4.76
C MET A 228 -10.71 6.02 -5.44
N PRO A 229 -11.27 5.54 -6.58
CA PRO A 229 -12.52 6.07 -7.13
C PRO A 229 -13.70 6.06 -6.16
N MET A 230 -13.84 5.00 -5.36
CA MET A 230 -14.93 4.88 -4.38
C MET A 230 -14.88 5.98 -3.31
N ALA A 231 -13.71 6.22 -2.71
CA ALA A 231 -13.53 7.28 -1.72
C ALA A 231 -13.72 8.67 -2.33
N ALA A 232 -13.25 8.88 -3.56
CA ALA A 232 -13.42 10.14 -4.28
C ALA A 232 -14.89 10.44 -4.58
N ALA A 233 -15.66 9.44 -5.00
CA ALA A 233 -17.09 9.58 -5.26
C ALA A 233 -17.89 9.97 -4.01
N ASP A 234 -17.57 9.40 -2.85
CA ASP A 234 -18.17 9.79 -1.57
C ASP A 234 -17.79 11.22 -1.16
N ALA A 235 -16.56 11.64 -1.48
CA ALA A 235 -16.12 13.04 -1.35
C ALA A 235 -16.73 14.00 -2.39
N GLY A 236 -17.59 13.52 -3.29
CA GLY A 236 -18.29 14.33 -4.29
C GLY A 236 -17.52 14.55 -5.59
N LEU A 237 -16.46 13.78 -5.86
CA LEU A 237 -15.70 13.82 -7.10
C LEU A 237 -16.13 12.70 -8.05
N SER A 238 -16.48 13.05 -9.28
CA SER A 238 -16.62 12.06 -10.36
C SER A 238 -15.28 11.42 -10.70
N PHE A 239 -15.31 10.28 -11.41
CA PHE A 239 -14.10 9.61 -11.88
C PHE A 239 -13.23 10.52 -12.75
N ASP A 240 -13.85 11.26 -13.67
CA ASP A 240 -13.14 12.18 -14.56
C ASP A 240 -12.49 13.33 -13.77
N GLU A 241 -13.20 13.87 -12.77
CA GLU A 241 -12.65 14.89 -11.87
C GLU A 241 -11.47 14.33 -11.05
N LEU A 242 -11.56 13.11 -10.53
CA LEU A 242 -10.45 12.46 -9.84
C LEU A 242 -9.21 12.34 -10.74
N VAL A 243 -9.38 11.87 -11.98
CA VAL A 243 -8.26 11.75 -12.94
C VAL A 243 -7.65 13.13 -13.24
N ILE A 244 -8.48 14.16 -13.40
CA ILE A 244 -8.03 15.52 -13.64
C ILE A 244 -7.27 16.08 -12.42
N GLU A 245 -7.76 15.87 -11.20
CA GLU A 245 -7.09 16.32 -9.97
C GLU A 245 -5.72 15.65 -9.77
N ILE A 246 -5.61 14.36 -10.13
CA ILE A 246 -4.33 13.65 -10.12
C ILE A 246 -3.36 14.25 -11.16
N LEU A 247 -3.85 14.55 -12.37
CA LEU A 247 -3.03 15.11 -13.44
C LEU A 247 -2.58 16.55 -13.15
N LYS A 248 -3.39 17.36 -12.47
CA LYS A 248 -3.04 18.74 -12.09
C LYS A 248 -1.81 18.80 -11.19
N ALA A 249 -1.57 17.75 -10.41
CA ALA A 249 -0.41 17.62 -9.53
C ALA A 249 0.80 16.95 -10.21
N ALA A 250 0.70 16.59 -11.49
CA ALA A 250 1.82 16.02 -12.24
C ALA A 250 2.91 17.07 -12.45
N ASP A 251 4.15 16.70 -12.13
CA ASP A 251 5.32 17.57 -12.21
C ASP A 251 6.57 16.78 -12.62
N VAL A 252 7.63 17.48 -13.01
CA VAL A 252 8.98 16.90 -13.16
C VAL A 252 9.65 16.95 -11.78
N ARG A 253 10.02 15.77 -11.26
CA ARG A 253 10.60 15.62 -9.92
C ARG A 253 12.13 15.72 -9.94
#